data_AF-A0A399SXC6-F1
#
_entry.id   AF-A0A399SXC6-F1
#
_cell.length_a   1.000
_cell.length_b   1.000
_cell.length_c   1.000
_cell.angle_alpha   90.00
_cell.angle_beta   90.00
_cell.angle_gamma   90.00
#
_symmetry.space_group_name_H-M   'P 1'
#
loop_
_entity.id
_entity.type
_entity.pdbx_description
1 polymer ?
#
loop_
_entity_poly.entity_id
_entity_poly.type
_entity_poly.pdbx_seq_one_letter_code
_entity_poly.pdbx_strand_id
1 'polypeptide(L)'
;MAGQKQQVEVDGHRIALTNLDKVLYPATGTTKGDVIAYYAAVAPHMLPHLRDRPVTRKRWVDGVGTDEAPGKMFFQKDLDAHTPDWVQRRAIQHRDHANDYPLVGDVATLTWLGQIAALELHVPQWRFGRTGDVRRPDRLVLDLDPGPGAGLPECVEVAKAARGILRDMGLEPYPVTSGSKGIHLYAALDGSHDADAISQVAHELARALEADHPDLVVSDMKKALRQGKVLVDWSQNNPAKTTVAPYSLRGRSRPTVAVPRTWRELSSPTLRHLEMDEVIARMRRREDPLAPVEEGHRESLEPTRERLAGFERKDPAAADPADDRLATYRSKRDAAKTSEPVPDEAPAPSDGNSFVIQEHHARALHWDFRLEHDGVLVSWALPKGVPTEHGTNHLAVQTEDHPLEYGSFEGTIPAGEYGGGEVTIWDAGTLELEKWRDGKEVIATLHGRGAGTGIDGPRRYALIHTGGHGKADANWLIHLMEPADAPAKANAKAARPASLEKAGGRTRVGGRRR
;
A
#
# COMPACT_ATOMS: atom_id res chain seq x y z
N MET A 1 19.31 -21.97 -41.14
CA MET A 1 20.61 -21.37 -40.78
C MET A 1 20.75 -21.47 -39.27
N ALA A 2 21.70 -22.26 -38.75
CA ALA A 2 22.00 -22.24 -37.32
C ALA A 2 22.47 -20.83 -36.96
N GLY A 3 21.72 -20.11 -36.12
CA GLY A 3 22.06 -18.73 -35.80
C GLY A 3 23.45 -18.63 -35.17
N GLN A 4 24.24 -17.63 -35.58
CA GLN A 4 25.54 -17.38 -34.98
C GLN A 4 25.39 -17.25 -33.47
N LYS A 5 26.17 -18.07 -32.75
CA LYS A 5 26.30 -18.03 -31.29
C LYS A 5 27.49 -17.15 -30.96
N GLN A 6 27.26 -16.05 -30.26
CA GLN A 6 28.31 -15.18 -29.76
C GLN A 6 28.41 -15.35 -28.25
N GLN A 7 29.64 -15.52 -27.74
CA GLN A 7 29.88 -15.42 -26.30
C GLN A 7 30.29 -13.98 -25.98
N VAL A 8 29.67 -13.41 -24.97
CA VAL A 8 30.00 -12.09 -24.43
C VAL A 8 30.30 -12.21 -22.94
N GLU A 9 31.09 -11.27 -22.42
CA GLU A 9 31.34 -11.13 -20.99
C GLU A 9 30.68 -9.83 -20.52
N VAL A 10 29.75 -9.93 -19.56
CA VAL A 10 29.01 -8.80 -18.99
C VAL A 10 29.04 -8.95 -17.48
N ASP A 11 29.47 -7.92 -16.76
CA ASP A 11 29.67 -7.93 -15.29
C ASP A 11 30.45 -9.17 -14.78
N GLY A 12 31.44 -9.64 -15.55
CA GLY A 12 32.25 -10.82 -15.22
C GLY A 12 31.57 -12.17 -15.50
N HIS A 13 30.36 -12.18 -16.06
CA HIS A 13 29.61 -13.37 -16.43
C HIS A 13 29.67 -13.64 -17.92
N ARG A 14 29.95 -14.89 -18.30
CA ARG A 14 29.90 -15.34 -19.70
C ARG A 14 28.47 -15.66 -20.11
N ILE A 15 27.98 -14.99 -21.14
CA ILE A 15 26.61 -15.16 -21.65
C ILE A 15 26.68 -15.57 -23.12
N ALA A 16 25.96 -16.64 -23.46
CA ALA A 16 25.79 -17.07 -24.85
C ALA A 16 24.58 -16.37 -25.48
N LEU A 17 24.85 -15.45 -26.41
CA LEU A 17 23.85 -14.79 -27.23
C LEU A 17 23.68 -15.55 -28.55
N THR A 18 22.44 -15.68 -29.00
CA THR A 18 22.10 -16.41 -30.25
C THR A 18 21.03 -15.65 -31.01
N ASN A 19 20.88 -15.85 -32.32
CA ASN A 19 19.76 -15.30 -33.09
C ASN A 19 19.52 -13.79 -32.85
N LEU A 20 20.60 -12.99 -32.82
CA LEU A 20 20.51 -11.56 -32.49
C LEU A 20 19.66 -10.79 -33.50
N ASP A 21 19.74 -11.16 -34.78
CA ASP A 21 18.96 -10.56 -35.87
C ASP A 21 17.48 -11.01 -35.87
N LYS A 22 17.04 -11.86 -34.94
CA LYS A 22 15.64 -12.29 -34.86
C LYS A 22 14.76 -11.09 -34.55
N VAL A 23 13.85 -10.77 -35.46
CA VAL A 23 12.86 -9.71 -35.28
C VAL A 23 11.87 -10.10 -34.18
N LEU A 24 11.81 -9.31 -33.12
CA LEU A 24 10.85 -9.45 -32.02
C LEU A 24 9.66 -8.48 -32.16
N TYR A 25 9.85 -7.31 -32.77
CA TYR A 25 8.76 -6.39 -33.13
C TYR A 25 8.72 -6.16 -34.65
N PRO A 26 7.83 -6.87 -35.37
CA PRO A 26 7.74 -6.77 -36.83
C PRO A 26 7.46 -5.35 -37.34
N ALA A 27 6.63 -4.57 -36.64
CA ALA A 27 6.21 -3.25 -37.09
C ALA A 27 7.34 -2.21 -37.18
N THR A 28 8.45 -2.43 -36.47
CA THR A 28 9.62 -1.55 -36.45
C THR A 28 10.90 -2.25 -36.88
N GLY A 29 10.84 -3.56 -37.18
CA GLY A 29 12.02 -4.37 -37.45
C GLY A 29 12.93 -4.57 -36.23
N THR A 30 12.46 -4.27 -35.01
CA THR A 30 13.29 -4.37 -33.79
C THR A 30 13.70 -5.81 -33.55
N THR A 31 15.01 -6.03 -33.47
CA THR A 31 15.62 -7.34 -33.31
C THR A 31 15.83 -7.69 -31.84
N LYS A 32 16.18 -8.95 -31.56
CA LYS A 32 16.58 -9.38 -30.23
C LYS A 32 17.87 -8.69 -29.77
N GLY A 33 18.81 -8.44 -30.69
CA GLY A 33 20.01 -7.66 -30.42
C GLY A 33 19.67 -6.26 -29.92
N ASP A 34 18.70 -5.59 -30.55
CA ASP A 34 18.25 -4.26 -30.14
C ASP A 34 17.60 -4.27 -28.75
N VAL A 35 16.80 -5.29 -28.43
CA VAL A 35 16.22 -5.45 -27.09
C VAL A 35 17.29 -5.64 -26.02
N ILE A 36 18.31 -6.45 -26.29
CA ILE A 36 19.45 -6.64 -25.38
C ILE A 36 20.21 -5.32 -25.20
N ALA A 37 20.48 -4.60 -26.29
CA ALA A 37 21.15 -3.31 -26.25
C ALA A 37 20.34 -2.26 -25.49
N TYR A 38 19.02 -2.25 -25.65
CA TYR A 38 18.10 -1.41 -24.88
C TYR A 38 18.23 -1.68 -23.38
N TYR A 39 18.14 -2.96 -22.97
CA TYR A 39 18.26 -3.32 -21.56
C TYR A 39 19.61 -2.93 -20.96
N ALA A 40 20.70 -3.12 -21.69
CA ALA A 40 22.02 -2.67 -21.24
C ALA A 40 22.08 -1.14 -21.09
N ALA A 41 21.50 -0.39 -22.03
CA ALA A 41 21.52 1.06 -22.00
C ALA A 41 20.60 1.68 -20.93
N VAL A 42 19.47 1.05 -20.63
CA VAL A 42 18.50 1.54 -19.62
C VAL A 42 18.82 1.06 -18.19
N ALA A 43 19.74 0.10 -18.03
CA ALA A 43 20.07 -0.51 -16.75
C ALA A 43 20.29 0.49 -15.59
N PRO A 44 20.99 1.63 -15.76
CA PRO A 44 21.18 2.59 -14.67
C PRO A 44 19.86 3.14 -14.08
N HIS A 45 18.81 3.26 -14.89
CA HIS A 45 17.49 3.70 -14.43
C HIS A 45 16.56 2.53 -14.12
N MET A 46 16.67 1.40 -14.81
CA MET A 46 15.78 0.25 -14.60
C MET A 46 16.11 -0.57 -13.35
N LEU A 47 17.39 -0.80 -13.08
CA LEU A 47 17.84 -1.68 -12.00
C LEU A 47 17.37 -1.23 -10.60
N PRO A 48 17.37 0.07 -10.25
CA PRO A 48 16.82 0.54 -8.97
C PRO A 48 15.38 0.06 -8.71
N HIS A 49 14.54 -0.01 -9.75
CA HIS A 49 13.14 -0.41 -9.63
C HIS A 49 12.89 -1.93 -9.62
N LEU A 50 13.90 -2.72 -10.02
CA LEU A 50 13.87 -4.18 -10.04
C LEU A 50 14.59 -4.82 -8.84
N ARG A 51 15.57 -4.12 -8.27
CA ARG A 51 16.47 -4.64 -7.25
C ARG A 51 15.71 -5.28 -6.09
N ASP A 52 16.13 -6.48 -5.72
CA ASP A 52 15.58 -7.30 -4.64
C ASP A 52 14.08 -7.64 -4.77
N ARG A 53 13.46 -7.37 -5.94
CA ARG A 53 12.08 -7.77 -6.23
C ARG A 53 12.08 -9.06 -7.05
N PRO A 54 11.23 -10.05 -6.72
CA PRO A 54 11.05 -11.23 -7.56
C PRO A 54 10.44 -10.84 -8.91
N VAL A 55 11.14 -11.12 -10.00
CA VAL A 55 10.69 -10.72 -11.34
C VAL A 55 9.89 -11.83 -12.00
N THR A 56 8.62 -11.55 -12.26
CA THR A 56 7.79 -12.33 -13.18
C THR A 56 8.07 -11.87 -14.62
N ARG A 57 8.29 -12.81 -15.54
CA ARG A 57 8.61 -12.49 -16.94
C ARG A 57 7.45 -12.82 -17.87
N LYS A 58 7.23 -11.97 -18.87
CA LYS A 58 6.49 -12.35 -20.07
C LYS A 58 7.42 -12.39 -21.26
N ARG A 59 7.41 -13.52 -21.97
CA ARG A 59 8.33 -13.81 -23.06
C ARG A 59 7.60 -13.97 -24.38
N TRP A 60 8.19 -13.43 -25.44
CA TRP A 60 7.76 -13.62 -26.82
C TRP A 60 8.90 -14.22 -27.61
N VAL A 61 9.09 -15.52 -27.45
CA VAL A 61 10.22 -16.24 -28.04
C VAL A 61 10.27 -16.05 -29.55
N ASP A 62 9.10 -15.95 -30.20
CA ASP A 62 8.92 -15.77 -31.64
C ASP A 62 8.51 -14.35 -32.06
N GLY A 63 8.62 -13.38 -31.13
CA GLY A 63 8.21 -12.01 -31.35
C GLY A 63 6.73 -11.76 -31.03
N VAL A 64 6.37 -10.48 -30.98
CA VAL A 64 5.05 -9.99 -30.55
C VAL A 64 3.95 -10.12 -31.61
N GLY A 65 4.30 -10.41 -32.86
CA GLY A 65 3.36 -10.44 -33.98
C GLY A 65 2.87 -9.03 -34.39
N THR A 66 1.68 -8.97 -34.98
CA THR A 66 0.98 -7.71 -35.31
C THR A 66 -0.27 -7.54 -34.45
N ASP A 67 -0.96 -6.40 -34.56
CA ASP A 67 -2.21 -6.19 -33.83
C ASP A 67 -3.34 -7.14 -34.31
N GLU A 68 -3.32 -7.56 -35.58
CA GLU A 68 -4.26 -8.52 -36.16
C GLU A 68 -3.87 -9.98 -35.87
N ALA A 69 -2.58 -10.26 -35.75
CA ALA A 69 -2.03 -11.60 -35.52
C ALA A 69 -1.00 -11.56 -34.38
N PRO A 70 -1.45 -11.47 -33.11
CA PRO A 70 -0.56 -11.36 -31.97
C PRO A 70 0.24 -12.64 -31.75
N GLY A 71 1.53 -12.48 -31.49
CA GLY A 71 2.46 -13.56 -31.19
C GLY A 71 2.18 -14.22 -29.83
N LYS A 72 2.60 -15.47 -29.69
CA LYS A 72 2.39 -16.25 -28.46
C LYS A 72 3.22 -15.69 -27.30
N MET A 73 2.54 -15.33 -26.22
CA MET A 73 3.15 -14.90 -24.96
C MET A 73 3.29 -16.08 -24.00
N PHE A 74 4.46 -16.19 -23.37
CA PHE A 74 4.74 -17.14 -22.31
C PHE A 74 4.93 -16.40 -20.99
N PHE A 75 4.00 -16.60 -20.07
CA PHE A 75 4.06 -16.06 -18.72
C PHE A 75 4.86 -17.01 -17.84
N GLN A 76 5.93 -16.53 -17.21
CA GLN A 76 6.82 -17.35 -16.40
C GLN A 76 7.13 -16.69 -15.07
N LYS A 77 6.78 -17.42 -14.02
CA LYS A 77 7.11 -17.10 -12.62
C LYS A 77 8.38 -17.85 -12.22
N ASP A 78 8.32 -19.17 -12.35
CA ASP A 78 9.41 -20.08 -11.99
C ASP A 78 10.60 -20.02 -12.96
N LEU A 79 11.80 -20.25 -12.43
CA LEU A 79 13.03 -20.39 -13.19
C LEU A 79 13.16 -21.84 -13.69
N ASP A 80 13.69 -22.01 -14.89
CA ASP A 80 13.95 -23.33 -15.45
C ASP A 80 15.40 -23.79 -15.18
N ALA A 81 15.66 -25.08 -15.39
CA ALA A 81 16.97 -25.70 -15.17
C ALA A 81 18.09 -25.15 -16.09
N HIS A 82 17.75 -24.39 -17.13
CA HIS A 82 18.72 -23.75 -18.02
C HIS A 82 19.07 -22.32 -17.58
N THR A 83 18.50 -21.85 -16.48
CA THR A 83 18.86 -20.56 -15.87
C THR A 83 20.32 -20.61 -15.40
N PRO A 84 21.17 -19.63 -15.79
CA PRO A 84 22.54 -19.57 -15.32
C PRO A 84 22.62 -19.57 -13.78
N ASP A 85 23.63 -20.25 -13.25
CA ASP A 85 23.86 -20.42 -11.81
C ASP A 85 24.10 -19.09 -11.08
N TRP A 86 24.73 -18.13 -11.76
CA TRP A 86 24.99 -16.79 -11.25
C TRP A 86 23.74 -15.90 -11.18
N VAL A 87 22.62 -16.26 -11.83
CA VAL A 87 21.36 -15.50 -11.68
C VAL A 87 20.84 -15.71 -10.28
N GLN A 88 20.90 -14.65 -9.47
CA GLN A 88 20.37 -14.64 -8.12
C GLN A 88 18.89 -14.98 -8.13
N ARG A 89 18.47 -15.83 -7.18
CA ARG A 89 17.09 -16.28 -7.08
C ARG A 89 16.60 -16.36 -5.64
N ARG A 90 15.28 -16.31 -5.49
CA ARG A 90 14.56 -16.54 -4.23
C ARG A 90 13.31 -17.37 -4.49
N ALA A 91 13.09 -18.34 -3.61
CA ALA A 91 11.88 -19.14 -3.62
C ALA A 91 10.72 -18.36 -3.00
N ILE A 92 9.55 -18.46 -3.62
CA ILE A 92 8.28 -18.02 -3.04
C ILE A 92 7.39 -19.24 -2.89
N GLN A 93 6.94 -19.50 -1.67
CA GLN A 93 5.95 -20.53 -1.39
C GLN A 93 4.57 -20.04 -1.88
N HIS A 94 4.03 -20.74 -2.87
CA HIS A 94 2.62 -20.64 -3.25
C HIS A 94 1.82 -21.74 -2.53
N ARG A 95 0.50 -21.74 -2.74
CA ARG A 95 -0.43 -22.64 -2.04
C ARG A 95 -0.01 -24.11 -2.09
N ASP A 96 0.41 -24.57 -3.27
CA ASP A 96 0.65 -26.00 -3.53
C ASP A 96 2.09 -26.32 -3.95
N HIS A 97 2.93 -25.30 -4.17
CA HIS A 97 4.30 -25.46 -4.68
C HIS A 97 5.15 -24.23 -4.39
N ALA A 98 6.48 -24.37 -4.48
CA ALA A 98 7.40 -23.25 -4.45
C ALA A 98 7.87 -22.94 -5.89
N ASN A 99 8.01 -21.65 -6.20
CA ASN A 99 8.63 -21.19 -7.45
C ASN A 99 9.91 -20.42 -7.11
N ASP A 100 10.97 -20.64 -7.87
CA ASP A 100 12.17 -19.80 -7.84
C ASP A 100 12.01 -18.62 -8.78
N TYR A 101 12.16 -17.41 -8.25
CA TYR A 101 12.10 -16.17 -9.01
C TYR A 101 13.50 -15.56 -9.16
N PRO A 102 13.84 -15.00 -10.33
CA PRO A 102 15.07 -14.23 -10.47
C PRO A 102 14.96 -12.91 -9.71
N LEU A 103 16.07 -12.52 -9.08
CA LEU A 103 16.33 -11.16 -8.62
C LEU A 103 17.23 -10.48 -9.63
N VAL A 104 16.82 -9.32 -10.13
CA VAL A 104 17.51 -8.63 -11.22
C VAL A 104 18.24 -7.41 -10.67
N GLY A 105 19.52 -7.59 -10.37
CA GLY A 105 20.36 -6.59 -9.71
C GLY A 105 21.47 -5.99 -10.59
N ASP A 106 21.71 -6.54 -11.79
CA ASP A 106 22.88 -6.26 -12.63
C ASP A 106 22.58 -6.32 -14.13
N VAL A 107 23.53 -5.83 -14.94
CA VAL A 107 23.41 -5.75 -16.40
C VAL A 107 23.51 -7.14 -17.03
N ALA A 108 24.28 -8.05 -16.43
CA ALA A 108 24.37 -9.44 -16.88
C ALA A 108 23.01 -10.15 -16.86
N THR A 109 22.23 -10.00 -15.78
CA THR A 109 20.90 -10.60 -15.63
C THR A 109 19.92 -9.98 -16.61
N LEU A 110 19.94 -8.66 -16.80
CA LEU A 110 19.13 -7.99 -17.83
C LEU A 110 19.49 -8.46 -19.25
N THR A 111 20.78 -8.63 -19.54
CA THR A 111 21.27 -9.16 -20.81
C THR A 111 20.75 -10.58 -21.06
N TRP A 112 20.80 -11.44 -20.05
CA TRP A 112 20.23 -12.79 -20.11
C TRP A 112 18.71 -12.76 -20.33
N LEU A 113 17.99 -11.87 -19.64
CA LEU A 113 16.54 -11.68 -19.84
C LEU A 113 16.20 -11.29 -21.28
N GLY A 114 16.96 -10.37 -21.89
CA GLY A 114 16.86 -10.03 -23.30
C GLY A 114 17.13 -11.23 -24.22
N GLN A 115 18.17 -12.01 -23.93
CA GLN A 115 18.54 -13.22 -24.68
C GLN A 115 17.42 -14.28 -24.68
N ILE A 116 16.69 -14.44 -23.58
CA ILE A 116 15.54 -15.35 -23.49
C ILE A 116 14.23 -14.74 -23.99
N ALA A 117 14.29 -13.54 -24.58
CA ALA A 117 13.17 -12.76 -25.10
C ALA A 117 12.11 -12.40 -24.05
N ALA A 118 12.53 -12.09 -22.82
CA ALA A 118 11.68 -11.51 -21.79
C ALA A 118 11.47 -10.01 -22.06
N LEU A 119 10.30 -9.67 -22.62
CA LEU A 119 9.99 -8.30 -23.00
C LEU A 119 9.30 -7.54 -21.86
N GLU A 120 8.45 -8.20 -21.07
CA GLU A 120 7.86 -7.55 -19.90
C GLU A 120 8.43 -8.14 -18.61
N LEU A 121 8.94 -7.27 -17.75
CA LEU A 121 9.38 -7.59 -16.39
C LEU A 121 8.36 -7.00 -15.41
N HIS A 122 7.77 -7.86 -14.59
CA HIS A 122 6.73 -7.49 -13.64
C HIS A 122 7.21 -7.78 -12.22
N VAL A 123 7.02 -6.83 -11.32
CA VAL A 123 7.51 -6.88 -9.93
C VAL A 123 6.40 -6.53 -8.95
N PRO A 124 6.42 -7.09 -7.72
CA PRO A 124 5.52 -6.64 -6.66
C PRO A 124 5.94 -5.25 -6.12
N GLN A 125 5.14 -4.72 -5.20
CA GLN A 125 5.44 -3.46 -4.50
C GLN A 125 6.28 -3.64 -3.22
N TRP A 126 6.69 -4.88 -2.92
CA TRP A 126 7.60 -5.22 -1.82
C TRP A 126 8.95 -5.72 -2.36
N ARG A 127 9.94 -5.90 -1.47
CA ARG A 127 11.28 -6.44 -1.77
C ARG A 127 11.65 -7.57 -0.82
N PHE A 128 12.60 -8.40 -1.21
CA PHE A 128 13.29 -9.27 -0.28
C PHE A 128 14.30 -8.49 0.56
N GLY A 129 14.41 -8.83 1.84
CA GLY A 129 15.53 -8.45 2.68
C GLY A 129 16.79 -9.25 2.34
N ARG A 130 17.93 -8.83 2.89
CA ARG A 130 19.23 -9.50 2.69
C ARG A 130 19.18 -10.98 3.08
N THR A 131 18.44 -11.30 4.13
CA THR A 131 18.22 -12.65 4.66
C THR A 131 17.16 -13.47 3.91
N GLY A 132 16.51 -12.88 2.89
CA GLY A 132 15.48 -13.56 2.09
C GLY A 132 14.05 -13.47 2.65
N ASP A 133 13.86 -12.72 3.74
CA ASP A 133 12.54 -12.37 4.28
C ASP A 133 11.81 -11.39 3.37
N VAL A 134 10.48 -11.51 3.28
CA VAL A 134 9.63 -10.56 2.55
C VAL A 134 9.50 -9.29 3.38
N ARG A 135 9.93 -8.15 2.82
CA ARG A 135 9.77 -6.83 3.46
C ARG A 135 8.38 -6.29 3.22
N ARG A 136 8.00 -5.32 4.06
CA ARG A 136 6.82 -4.50 3.84
C ARG A 136 6.94 -3.71 2.53
N PRO A 137 5.82 -3.36 1.86
CA PRO A 137 5.87 -2.56 0.65
C PRO A 137 6.57 -1.23 0.88
N ASP A 138 7.42 -0.86 -0.07
CA ASP A 138 8.19 0.37 -0.09
C ASP A 138 7.66 1.38 -1.12
N ARG A 139 6.59 1.01 -1.81
CA ARG A 139 5.86 1.89 -2.71
C ARG A 139 4.39 1.51 -2.83
N LEU A 140 3.56 2.50 -3.10
CA LEU A 140 2.16 2.34 -3.50
C LEU A 140 2.07 2.52 -5.01
N VAL A 141 1.15 1.78 -5.66
CA VAL A 141 0.84 1.98 -7.08
C VAL A 141 -0.67 2.06 -7.33
N LEU A 142 -1.11 3.01 -8.15
CA LEU A 142 -2.45 3.02 -8.74
C LEU A 142 -2.32 2.83 -10.24
N ASP A 143 -2.96 1.80 -10.79
CA ASP A 143 -2.99 1.57 -12.25
C ASP A 143 -4.28 2.15 -12.84
N LEU A 144 -4.12 3.22 -13.62
CA LEU A 144 -5.21 3.93 -14.29
C LEU A 144 -5.40 3.32 -15.68
N ASP A 145 -6.34 2.38 -15.79
CA ASP A 145 -6.60 1.61 -17.01
C ASP A 145 -7.86 2.13 -17.74
N PRO A 146 -7.72 2.77 -18.91
CA PRO A 146 -8.85 3.33 -19.63
C PRO A 146 -9.71 2.20 -20.23
N GLY A 147 -11.01 2.26 -19.95
CA GLY A 147 -12.00 1.41 -20.59
C GLY A 147 -12.33 1.83 -22.02
N PRO A 148 -13.19 1.08 -22.72
CA PRO A 148 -13.55 1.41 -24.09
C PRO A 148 -14.16 2.82 -24.20
N GLY A 149 -13.62 3.66 -25.08
CA GLY A 149 -14.05 5.05 -25.24
C GLY A 149 -13.28 6.07 -24.38
N ALA A 150 -12.47 5.60 -23.43
CA ALA A 150 -11.49 6.42 -22.72
C ALA A 150 -10.06 6.12 -23.22
N GLY A 151 -9.13 7.02 -22.97
CA GLY A 151 -7.73 6.91 -23.34
C GLY A 151 -6.80 7.63 -22.35
N LEU A 152 -5.62 8.02 -22.84
CA LEU A 152 -4.65 8.75 -22.04
C LEU A 152 -5.20 10.08 -21.48
N PRO A 153 -5.97 10.91 -22.22
CA PRO A 153 -6.49 12.17 -21.69
C PRO A 153 -7.31 11.98 -20.40
N GLU A 154 -8.23 11.01 -20.40
CA GLU A 154 -9.04 10.68 -19.24
C GLU A 154 -8.16 10.15 -18.10
N CYS A 155 -7.15 9.32 -18.41
CA CYS A 155 -6.20 8.86 -17.39
C CYS A 155 -5.40 10.02 -16.77
N VAL A 156 -5.08 11.07 -17.53
CA VAL A 156 -4.39 12.27 -17.02
C VAL A 156 -5.29 13.05 -16.08
N GLU A 157 -6.58 13.18 -16.39
CA GLU A 157 -7.55 13.84 -15.51
C GLU A 157 -7.66 13.08 -14.17
N VAL A 158 -7.85 11.76 -14.23
CA VAL A 158 -7.87 10.92 -13.02
C VAL A 158 -6.54 10.97 -12.26
N ALA A 159 -5.41 10.98 -12.96
CA ALA A 159 -4.10 11.10 -12.33
C ALA A 159 -3.94 12.41 -11.56
N LYS A 160 -4.45 13.52 -12.09
CA LYS A 160 -4.43 14.83 -11.42
C LYS A 160 -5.34 14.86 -10.20
N ALA A 161 -6.51 14.24 -10.26
CA ALA A 161 -7.41 14.10 -9.11
C ALA A 161 -6.75 13.26 -8.00
N ALA A 162 -6.23 12.08 -8.35
CA ALA A 162 -5.52 11.20 -7.44
C ALA A 162 -4.29 11.88 -6.80
N ARG A 163 -3.59 12.74 -7.56
CA ARG A 163 -2.47 13.53 -7.04
C ARG A 163 -2.86 14.43 -5.88
N GLY A 164 -4.02 15.08 -5.94
CA GLY A 164 -4.50 15.95 -4.86
C GLY A 164 -4.60 15.16 -3.55
N ILE A 165 -5.38 14.07 -3.59
CA ILE A 165 -5.64 13.23 -2.42
C ILE A 165 -4.34 12.61 -1.87
N LEU A 166 -3.48 12.08 -2.75
CA LEU A 166 -2.20 11.49 -2.33
C LEU A 166 -1.29 12.53 -1.65
N ARG A 167 -1.22 13.77 -2.15
CA ARG A 167 -0.42 14.83 -1.52
C ARG A 167 -0.99 15.28 -0.18
N ASP A 168 -2.31 15.28 -0.03
CA ASP A 168 -2.96 15.56 1.26
C ASP A 168 -2.65 14.47 2.30
N MET A 169 -2.38 13.24 1.84
CA MET A 169 -1.87 12.13 2.66
C MET A 169 -0.35 12.16 2.88
N GLY A 170 0.36 13.19 2.41
CA GLY A 170 1.83 13.29 2.49
C GLY A 170 2.58 12.42 1.47
N LEU A 171 1.89 11.82 0.50
CA LEU A 171 2.46 10.96 -0.52
C LEU A 171 2.62 11.73 -1.85
N GLU A 172 3.84 12.09 -2.24
CA GLU A 172 4.05 12.68 -3.57
C GLU A 172 3.97 11.58 -4.65
N PRO A 173 3.02 11.68 -5.61
CA PRO A 173 2.90 10.69 -6.67
C PRO A 173 3.70 11.06 -7.91
N TYR A 174 4.26 10.03 -8.54
CA TYR A 174 5.09 10.11 -9.73
C TYR A 174 4.44 9.31 -10.86
N PRO A 175 4.07 9.97 -11.98
CA PRO A 175 3.36 9.30 -13.06
C PRO A 175 4.30 8.52 -13.96
N VAL A 176 3.87 7.33 -14.37
CA VAL A 176 4.54 6.45 -15.32
C VAL A 176 3.56 6.11 -16.42
N THR A 177 3.80 6.53 -17.66
CA THR A 177 2.99 6.02 -18.77
C THR A 177 3.23 4.52 -18.90
N SER A 178 2.18 3.70 -18.87
CA SER A 178 2.30 2.23 -18.80
C SER A 178 3.02 1.59 -20.00
N GLY A 179 3.11 2.30 -21.12
CA GLY A 179 3.55 1.79 -22.41
C GLY A 179 2.47 0.95 -23.14
N SER A 180 1.27 0.83 -22.57
CA SER A 180 0.16 0.11 -23.20
C SER A 180 -1.01 1.02 -23.51
N LYS A 181 -1.79 1.38 -22.50
CA LYS A 181 -2.99 2.21 -22.67
C LYS A 181 -3.10 3.29 -21.59
N GLY A 182 -2.78 2.92 -20.37
CA GLY A 182 -2.99 3.73 -19.18
C GLY A 182 -1.74 4.36 -18.58
N ILE A 183 -1.89 4.86 -17.35
CA ILE A 183 -0.86 5.50 -16.53
C ILE A 183 -0.80 4.81 -15.18
N HIS A 184 0.39 4.55 -14.65
CA HIS A 184 0.56 4.20 -13.24
C HIS A 184 0.94 5.44 -12.45
N LEU A 185 0.42 5.58 -11.24
CA LEU A 185 0.94 6.52 -10.25
C LEU A 185 1.68 5.74 -9.17
N TYR A 186 2.94 6.09 -8.95
CA TYR A 186 3.75 5.52 -7.86
C TYR A 186 3.96 6.55 -6.77
N ALA A 187 3.93 6.13 -5.51
CA ALA A 187 4.35 6.94 -4.38
C ALA A 187 5.27 6.13 -3.46
N ALA A 188 6.26 6.78 -2.87
CA ALA A 188 7.16 6.15 -1.91
C ALA A 188 6.39 5.77 -0.64
N LEU A 189 6.73 4.63 -0.04
CA LEU A 189 6.30 4.26 1.29
C LEU A 189 7.54 4.05 2.17
N ASP A 190 7.42 4.41 3.44
CA ASP A 190 8.48 4.25 4.45
C ASP A 190 8.69 2.79 4.89
N GLY A 191 7.79 1.88 4.50
CA GLY A 191 7.79 0.48 4.91
C GLY A 191 7.18 0.24 6.30
N SER A 192 6.46 1.21 6.86
CA SER A 192 5.89 1.11 8.22
C SER A 192 4.57 0.33 8.28
N HIS A 193 3.95 0.04 7.14
CA HIS A 193 2.66 -0.66 6.99
C HIS A 193 2.80 -1.95 6.18
N ASP A 194 1.94 -2.94 6.43
CA ASP A 194 1.90 -4.17 5.63
C ASP A 194 1.12 -4.00 4.32
N ALA A 195 1.19 -5.00 3.45
CA ALA A 195 0.58 -4.92 2.12
C ALA A 195 -0.95 -4.89 2.14
N ASP A 196 -1.57 -5.48 3.16
CA ASP A 196 -3.03 -5.48 3.29
C ASP A 196 -3.53 -4.08 3.66
N ALA A 197 -2.87 -3.40 4.61
CA ALA A 197 -3.16 -2.01 4.94
C ALA A 197 -2.98 -1.07 3.73
N ILE A 198 -1.87 -1.19 3.00
CA ILE A 198 -1.62 -0.39 1.79
C ILE A 198 -2.67 -0.68 0.70
N SER A 199 -3.05 -1.95 0.51
CA SER A 199 -4.09 -2.32 -0.43
C SER A 199 -5.47 -1.76 -0.04
N GLN A 200 -5.78 -1.67 1.26
CA GLN A 200 -7.02 -1.07 1.74
C GLN A 200 -7.04 0.44 1.51
N VAL A 201 -5.94 1.14 1.82
CA VAL A 201 -5.80 2.57 1.54
C VAL A 201 -5.97 2.87 0.05
N ALA A 202 -5.31 2.09 -0.82
CA ALA A 202 -5.47 2.24 -2.26
C ALA A 202 -6.91 1.99 -2.73
N HIS A 203 -7.62 1.04 -2.11
CA HIS A 203 -9.02 0.75 -2.42
C HIS A 203 -9.93 1.91 -2.02
N GLU A 204 -9.81 2.44 -0.80
CA GLU A 204 -10.61 3.57 -0.35
C GLU A 204 -10.32 4.84 -1.16
N LEU A 205 -9.05 5.07 -1.54
CA LEU A 205 -8.68 6.13 -2.47
C LEU A 205 -9.38 5.99 -3.83
N ALA A 206 -9.42 4.78 -4.40
CA ALA A 206 -10.13 4.51 -5.64
C ALA A 206 -11.65 4.76 -5.52
N ARG A 207 -12.26 4.41 -4.37
CA ARG A 207 -13.68 4.65 -4.10
C ARG A 207 -13.98 6.14 -3.91
N ALA A 208 -13.10 6.89 -3.25
CA ALA A 208 -13.22 8.34 -3.12
C ALA A 208 -13.16 9.02 -4.49
N LEU A 209 -12.20 8.64 -5.34
CA LEU A 209 -12.11 9.15 -6.72
C LEU A 209 -13.36 8.82 -7.55
N GLU A 210 -13.93 7.63 -7.40
CA GLU A 210 -15.20 7.26 -8.05
C GLU A 210 -16.38 8.08 -7.55
N ALA A 211 -16.44 8.37 -6.24
CA ALA A 211 -17.51 9.18 -5.65
C ALA A 211 -17.46 10.64 -6.13
N ASP A 212 -16.26 11.22 -6.24
CA ASP A 212 -16.06 12.60 -6.68
C ASP A 212 -16.18 12.77 -8.20
N HIS A 213 -15.84 11.72 -8.97
CA HIS A 213 -15.82 11.74 -10.42
C HIS A 213 -16.57 10.53 -11.04
N PRO A 214 -17.87 10.33 -10.75
CA PRO A 214 -18.59 9.12 -11.11
C PRO A 214 -18.74 8.91 -12.62
N ASP A 215 -18.64 9.96 -13.43
CA ASP A 215 -18.72 9.86 -14.89
C ASP A 215 -17.37 9.54 -15.55
N LEU A 216 -16.27 9.65 -14.81
CA LEU A 216 -14.90 9.48 -15.30
C LEU A 216 -14.18 8.27 -14.70
N VAL A 217 -14.47 7.95 -13.43
CA VAL A 217 -13.76 6.93 -12.65
C VAL A 217 -14.67 5.74 -12.36
N VAL A 218 -14.08 4.55 -12.31
CA VAL A 218 -14.67 3.35 -11.73
C VAL A 218 -13.64 2.62 -10.87
N SER A 219 -14.03 2.12 -9.70
CA SER A 219 -13.16 1.31 -8.83
C SER A 219 -13.52 -0.19 -8.84
N ASP A 220 -14.72 -0.54 -9.31
CA ASP A 220 -15.16 -1.93 -9.48
C ASP A 220 -14.49 -2.57 -10.72
N MET A 221 -13.97 -3.78 -10.52
CA MET A 221 -13.24 -4.55 -11.53
C MET A 221 -14.10 -5.02 -12.72
N LYS A 222 -15.43 -4.95 -12.65
CA LYS A 222 -16.33 -5.38 -13.73
C LYS A 222 -16.09 -4.56 -15.00
N LYS A 223 -15.67 -5.23 -16.08
CA LYS A 223 -15.43 -4.60 -17.39
C LYS A 223 -16.65 -3.86 -17.96
N ALA A 224 -17.86 -4.32 -17.65
CA ALA A 224 -19.11 -3.71 -18.11
C ALA A 224 -19.31 -2.27 -17.60
N LEU A 225 -18.65 -1.89 -16.52
CA LEU A 225 -18.76 -0.56 -15.91
C LEU A 225 -17.76 0.46 -16.46
N ARG A 226 -16.85 0.04 -17.35
CA ARG A 226 -15.70 0.86 -17.79
C ARG A 226 -15.95 1.65 -19.08
N GLN A 227 -17.13 1.56 -19.68
CA GLN A 227 -17.43 2.29 -20.91
C GLN A 227 -17.31 3.80 -20.68
N GLY A 228 -16.40 4.46 -21.40
CA GLY A 228 -16.11 5.90 -21.27
C GLY A 228 -15.38 6.29 -19.98
N LYS A 229 -14.94 5.33 -19.16
CA LYS A 229 -14.35 5.57 -17.83
C LYS A 229 -12.95 4.98 -17.70
N VAL A 230 -12.21 5.45 -16.71
CA VAL A 230 -10.92 4.93 -16.29
C VAL A 230 -11.12 4.07 -15.05
N LEU A 231 -10.66 2.82 -15.10
CA LEU A 231 -10.54 1.99 -13.92
C LEU A 231 -9.34 2.48 -13.10
N VAL A 232 -9.57 2.78 -11.82
CA VAL A 232 -8.49 2.91 -10.84
C VAL A 232 -8.24 1.53 -10.22
N ASP A 233 -7.33 0.77 -10.80
CA ASP A 233 -6.95 -0.57 -10.31
C ASP A 233 -6.01 -0.43 -9.09
N TRP A 234 -6.64 -0.41 -7.92
CA TRP A 234 -5.99 -0.42 -6.61
C TRP A 234 -5.40 -1.80 -6.23
N SER A 235 -5.82 -2.87 -6.90
CA SER A 235 -5.47 -4.24 -6.52
C SER A 235 -4.02 -4.61 -6.81
N GLN A 236 -3.32 -3.76 -7.56
CA GLN A 236 -1.88 -3.87 -7.84
C GLN A 236 -1.00 -3.82 -6.57
N ASN A 237 -1.56 -3.33 -5.46
CA ASN A 237 -0.91 -3.29 -4.14
C ASN A 237 -1.06 -4.61 -3.35
N ASN A 238 -1.87 -5.55 -3.83
CA ASN A 238 -1.96 -6.87 -3.21
C ASN A 238 -0.60 -7.60 -3.33
N PRO A 239 -0.09 -8.23 -2.24
CA PRO A 239 1.25 -8.81 -2.23
C PRO A 239 1.46 -9.96 -3.23
N ALA A 240 0.38 -10.58 -3.71
CA ALA A 240 0.42 -11.65 -4.71
C ALA A 240 0.40 -11.14 -6.16
N LYS A 241 0.19 -9.83 -6.37
CA LYS A 241 0.19 -9.20 -7.70
C LYS A 241 1.52 -8.57 -8.04
N THR A 242 1.70 -8.34 -9.34
CA THR A 242 2.90 -7.72 -9.91
C THR A 242 2.48 -6.71 -10.95
N THR A 243 3.18 -5.57 -10.98
CA THR A 243 3.00 -4.50 -11.95
C THR A 243 4.22 -4.45 -12.87
N VAL A 244 4.03 -4.05 -14.13
CA VAL A 244 5.15 -3.87 -15.05
C VAL A 244 6.15 -2.86 -14.47
N ALA A 245 7.42 -3.25 -14.42
CA ALA A 245 8.47 -2.42 -13.88
C ALA A 245 8.66 -1.15 -14.73
N PRO A 246 8.94 0.01 -14.11
CA PRO A 246 9.46 1.17 -14.82
C PRO A 246 10.63 0.77 -15.71
N TYR A 247 10.66 1.33 -16.92
CA TYR A 247 11.59 1.04 -18.01
C TYR A 247 11.49 -0.35 -18.66
N SER A 248 10.50 -1.16 -18.28
CA SER A 248 10.25 -2.42 -19.00
C SER A 248 9.60 -2.15 -20.36
N LEU A 249 10.01 -2.92 -21.37
CA LEU A 249 9.31 -3.00 -22.64
C LEU A 249 7.91 -3.60 -22.46
N ARG A 250 7.05 -3.38 -23.45
CA ARG A 250 5.70 -3.93 -23.56
C ARG A 250 5.62 -4.89 -24.73
N GLY A 251 4.93 -6.02 -24.55
CA GLY A 251 4.69 -7.00 -25.61
C GLY A 251 3.56 -6.57 -26.54
N ARG A 252 3.70 -5.40 -27.16
CA ARG A 252 2.74 -4.77 -28.09
C ARG A 252 3.33 -4.76 -29.50
N SER A 253 2.55 -4.38 -30.51
CA SER A 253 3.01 -4.33 -31.92
C SER A 253 4.25 -3.47 -32.13
N ARG A 254 4.45 -2.45 -31.28
CA ARG A 254 5.62 -1.55 -31.28
C ARG A 254 6.36 -1.63 -29.93
N PRO A 255 7.69 -1.39 -29.88
CA PRO A 255 8.55 -1.55 -28.69
C PRO A 255 8.38 -0.39 -27.70
N THR A 256 7.15 -0.23 -27.24
CA THR A 256 6.75 0.77 -26.25
C THR A 256 7.21 0.38 -24.85
N VAL A 257 7.41 1.39 -23.99
CA VAL A 257 8.04 1.22 -22.68
C VAL A 257 7.14 1.80 -21.58
N ALA A 258 7.17 1.20 -20.39
CA ALA A 258 6.64 1.83 -19.18
C ALA A 258 7.59 2.95 -18.70
N VAL A 259 7.28 4.22 -18.97
CA VAL A 259 8.24 5.33 -18.80
C VAL A 259 7.81 6.32 -17.72
N PRO A 260 8.64 6.58 -16.71
CA PRO A 260 8.45 7.70 -15.79
C PRO A 260 8.37 9.06 -16.49
N ARG A 261 7.35 9.85 -16.12
CA ARG A 261 7.06 11.18 -16.68
C ARG A 261 7.03 12.21 -15.56
N THR A 262 7.28 13.46 -15.93
CA THR A 262 6.99 14.60 -15.05
C THR A 262 5.53 15.02 -15.18
N TRP A 263 4.97 15.66 -14.15
CA TRP A 263 3.61 16.23 -14.20
C TRP A 263 3.42 17.26 -15.32
N ARG A 264 4.48 18.01 -15.66
CA ARG A 264 4.49 18.93 -16.81
C ARG A 264 4.29 18.19 -18.12
N GLU A 265 4.94 17.04 -18.29
CA GLU A 265 4.78 16.22 -19.49
C GLU A 265 3.44 15.53 -19.55
N LEU A 266 2.92 15.12 -18.39
CA LEU A 266 1.58 14.54 -18.30
C LEU A 266 0.50 15.54 -18.73
N SER A 267 0.74 16.84 -18.52
CA SER A 267 -0.16 17.92 -18.95
C SER A 267 0.03 18.33 -20.41
N SER A 268 0.93 17.68 -21.16
CA SER A 268 1.13 17.99 -22.58
C SER A 268 -0.03 17.46 -23.43
N PRO A 269 -0.61 18.25 -24.35
CA PRO A 269 -1.63 17.75 -25.28
C PRO A 269 -1.10 16.69 -26.25
N THR A 270 0.22 16.57 -26.38
CA THR A 270 0.89 15.57 -27.22
C THR A 270 1.41 14.36 -26.43
N LEU A 271 0.90 14.15 -25.20
CA LEU A 271 1.27 13.00 -24.40
C LEU A 271 0.96 11.69 -25.15
N ARG A 272 1.97 10.84 -25.25
CA ARG A 272 1.87 9.48 -25.76
C ARG A 272 2.85 8.55 -25.06
N HIS A 273 2.62 7.25 -25.23
CA HIS A 273 3.60 6.22 -24.93
C HIS A 273 4.86 6.42 -25.80
N LEU A 274 6.02 6.15 -25.21
CA LEU A 274 7.31 6.27 -25.89
C LEU A 274 7.82 4.89 -26.29
N GLU A 275 8.52 4.85 -27.42
CA GLU A 275 9.27 3.69 -27.88
C GLU A 275 10.69 3.68 -27.31
N MET A 276 11.34 2.52 -27.36
CA MET A 276 12.61 2.27 -26.69
C MET A 276 13.74 3.23 -27.09
N ASP A 277 13.81 3.64 -28.35
CA ASP A 277 14.82 4.57 -28.89
C ASP A 277 14.64 6.00 -28.33
N GLU A 278 13.39 6.43 -28.21
CA GLU A 278 13.02 7.71 -27.59
C GLU A 278 13.37 7.74 -26.10
N VAL A 279 13.23 6.61 -25.41
CA VAL A 279 13.63 6.46 -24.01
C VAL A 279 15.14 6.61 -23.87
N ILE A 280 15.94 5.95 -24.73
CA ILE A 280 17.40 6.12 -24.71
C ILE A 280 17.80 7.57 -25.00
N ALA A 281 17.18 8.20 -26.00
CA ALA A 281 17.43 9.60 -26.32
C ALA A 281 17.10 10.54 -25.16
N ARG A 282 16.02 10.24 -24.42
CA ARG A 282 15.59 10.98 -23.22
C ARG A 282 16.60 10.86 -22.08
N MET A 283 17.05 9.64 -21.76
CA MET A 283 17.95 9.37 -20.63
C MET A 283 19.29 10.09 -20.75
N ARG A 284 19.79 10.27 -21.98
CA ARG A 284 21.01 11.05 -22.24
C ARG A 284 20.93 12.51 -21.81
N ARG A 285 19.71 13.04 -21.59
CA ARG A 285 19.46 14.46 -21.32
C ARG A 285 18.76 14.71 -19.99
N ARG A 286 18.27 13.68 -19.32
CA ARG A 286 17.39 13.79 -18.15
C ARG A 286 17.64 12.67 -17.19
N GLU A 287 17.67 13.02 -15.91
CA GLU A 287 17.62 12.08 -14.80
C GLU A 287 16.26 11.36 -14.76
N ASP A 288 16.22 10.28 -13.98
CA ASP A 288 15.01 9.49 -13.77
C ASP A 288 13.99 10.23 -12.90
N PRO A 289 12.80 10.59 -13.44
CA PRO A 289 11.74 11.21 -12.64
C PRO A 289 11.23 10.35 -11.49
N LEU A 290 11.44 9.02 -11.53
CA LEU A 290 10.98 8.09 -10.50
C LEU A 290 12.01 7.79 -9.42
N ALA A 291 13.24 8.28 -9.55
CA ALA A 291 14.31 8.06 -8.58
C ALA A 291 13.91 8.35 -7.12
N PRO A 292 13.13 9.42 -6.81
CA PRO A 292 12.72 9.71 -5.43
C PRO A 292 11.89 8.59 -4.78
N VAL A 293 11.15 7.79 -5.55
CA VAL A 293 10.37 6.66 -5.00
C VAL A 293 11.29 5.60 -4.40
N GLU A 294 12.46 5.37 -5.00
CA GLU A 294 13.43 4.39 -4.51
C GLU A 294 14.40 5.00 -3.47
N GLU A 295 14.52 6.33 -3.40
CA GLU A 295 15.33 7.05 -2.40
C GLU A 295 14.61 7.25 -1.07
N GLY A 296 13.31 7.57 -1.07
CA GLY A 296 12.52 7.68 0.17
C GLY A 296 12.52 6.39 1.00
N HIS A 297 12.68 5.24 0.35
CA HIS A 297 12.91 3.95 1.01
C HIS A 297 14.32 3.83 1.61
N ARG A 298 15.36 4.39 0.97
CA ARG A 298 16.73 4.36 1.52
C ARG A 298 16.85 5.23 2.76
N GLU A 299 16.24 6.41 2.77
CA GLU A 299 16.20 7.28 3.95
C GLU A 299 15.47 6.62 5.12
N SER A 300 14.42 5.82 4.87
CA SER A 300 13.72 5.06 5.94
C SER A 300 14.47 3.80 6.42
N LEU A 301 15.50 3.37 5.67
CA LEU A 301 16.37 2.23 6.00
C LEU A 301 17.72 2.63 6.62
N GLU A 302 18.13 3.90 6.51
CA GLU A 302 19.31 4.39 7.23
C GLU A 302 19.04 4.26 8.73
N PRO A 303 19.84 3.46 9.47
CA PRO A 303 19.66 3.35 10.89
C PRO A 303 19.94 4.73 11.50
N THR A 304 18.96 5.28 12.23
CA THR A 304 19.17 6.48 13.02
C THR A 304 20.39 6.29 13.92
N ARG A 305 21.08 7.38 14.25
CA ARG A 305 22.24 7.36 15.17
C ARG A 305 21.92 6.61 16.47
N GLU A 306 20.67 6.66 16.92
CA GLU A 306 20.11 5.90 18.05
C GLU A 306 20.04 4.39 17.81
N ARG A 307 19.64 3.91 16.62
CA ARG A 307 19.62 2.48 16.28
C ARG A 307 21.03 1.89 16.15
N LEU A 308 22.01 2.68 15.70
CA LEU A 308 23.42 2.26 15.66
C LEU A 308 24.05 2.19 17.06
N ALA A 309 23.61 3.03 18.00
CA ALA A 309 24.08 3.00 19.39
C ALA A 309 23.62 1.74 20.17
N GLY A 310 22.58 1.03 19.67
CA GLY A 310 22.08 -0.22 20.27
C GLY A 310 22.86 -1.48 19.91
N PHE A 311 23.88 -1.41 19.05
CA PHE A 311 24.68 -2.58 18.64
C PHE A 311 25.93 -2.84 19.49
N GLU A 312 26.21 -2.01 20.51
CA GLU A 312 27.13 -2.40 21.57
C GLU A 312 26.40 -3.31 22.57
N ARG A 313 27.00 -4.48 22.80
CA ARG A 313 26.45 -5.58 23.60
C ARG A 313 26.12 -5.09 25.03
N LYS A 314 24.86 -4.77 25.32
CA LYS A 314 24.42 -4.31 26.64
C LYS A 314 24.12 -5.49 27.57
N ASP A 315 24.72 -5.43 28.76
CA ASP A 315 24.41 -6.30 29.90
C ASP A 315 22.99 -6.00 30.45
N PRO A 316 22.27 -6.99 31.01
CA PRO A 316 20.81 -6.93 31.18
C PRO A 316 20.30 -6.16 32.41
N ALA A 317 21.13 -5.37 33.09
CA ALA A 317 20.87 -4.99 34.48
C ALA A 317 20.80 -3.49 34.79
N ALA A 318 20.56 -2.60 33.82
CA ALA A 318 20.33 -1.18 34.12
C ALA A 318 19.29 -0.57 33.18
N ALA A 319 18.12 -0.24 33.73
CA ALA A 319 17.12 0.60 33.07
C ALA A 319 17.57 2.07 33.10
N ASP A 320 17.32 2.80 32.02
CA ASP A 320 17.74 4.19 31.79
C ASP A 320 16.62 5.18 32.23
N PRO A 321 16.92 6.24 33.01
CA PRO A 321 15.99 7.30 33.40
C PRO A 321 15.38 8.16 32.26
N ALA A 322 15.71 7.92 31.00
CA ALA A 322 15.26 8.71 29.85
C ALA A 322 13.85 8.38 29.31
N ASP A 323 13.09 7.48 29.96
CA ASP A 323 11.80 6.96 29.47
C ASP A 323 10.59 7.33 30.37
N ASP A 324 10.64 8.53 30.97
CA ASP A 324 9.61 9.01 31.90
C ASP A 324 8.39 9.61 31.18
N ARG A 325 7.38 8.78 30.96
CA ARG A 325 6.14 9.13 30.22
C ARG A 325 5.33 10.27 30.84
N LEU A 326 5.49 10.56 32.14
CA LEU A 326 4.76 11.63 32.83
C LEU A 326 5.50 12.98 32.83
N ALA A 327 6.70 13.05 32.24
CA ALA A 327 7.49 14.28 32.22
C ALA A 327 6.74 15.48 31.58
N THR A 328 6.07 15.25 30.45
CA THR A 328 5.27 16.28 29.79
C THR A 328 4.08 16.71 30.64
N TYR A 329 3.39 15.76 31.29
CA TYR A 329 2.25 16.03 32.16
C TYR A 329 2.64 16.94 33.32
N ARG A 330 3.70 16.57 34.06
CA ARG A 330 4.24 17.38 35.16
C ARG A 330 4.67 18.77 34.71
N SER A 331 5.33 18.89 33.56
CA SER A 331 5.82 20.18 33.06
C SER A 331 4.73 21.22 32.80
N LYS A 332 3.49 20.76 32.57
CA LYS A 332 2.33 21.62 32.27
C LYS A 332 1.53 22.02 33.50
N ARG A 333 1.82 21.44 34.69
CA ARG A 333 1.02 21.60 35.92
C ARG A 333 1.82 22.29 36.99
N ASP A 334 1.15 23.16 37.72
CA ASP A 334 1.66 23.74 38.97
C ASP A 334 0.89 23.10 40.13
N ALA A 335 1.52 22.13 40.80
CA ALA A 335 0.91 21.37 41.90
C ALA A 335 0.48 22.26 43.09
N ALA A 336 0.96 23.51 43.17
CA ALA A 336 0.52 24.47 44.19
C ALA A 336 -0.80 25.16 43.83
N LYS A 337 -1.27 25.06 42.58
CA LYS A 337 -2.44 25.78 42.06
C LYS A 337 -3.56 24.87 41.59
N THR A 338 -3.24 23.71 41.04
CA THR A 338 -4.26 22.75 40.58
C THR A 338 -4.58 21.73 41.67
N SER A 339 -5.82 21.24 41.70
CA SER A 339 -6.23 20.09 42.50
C SER A 339 -5.98 18.75 41.79
N GLU A 340 -5.44 18.78 40.57
CA GLU A 340 -5.07 17.58 39.82
C GLU A 340 -3.93 16.80 40.52
N PRO A 341 -3.91 15.46 40.44
CA PRO A 341 -2.81 14.65 40.97
C PRO A 341 -1.53 14.81 40.14
N VAL A 342 -0.44 15.23 40.77
CA VAL A 342 0.87 15.42 40.13
C VAL A 342 1.93 14.59 40.86
N PRO A 343 2.08 13.29 40.57
CA PRO A 343 3.07 12.45 41.25
C PRO A 343 4.49 12.83 40.83
N ASP A 344 5.39 12.91 41.80
CA ASP A 344 6.82 13.21 41.57
C ASP A 344 7.58 12.01 40.97
N GLU A 345 7.10 10.79 41.19
CA GLU A 345 7.74 9.57 40.73
C GLU A 345 7.41 9.23 39.26
N ALA A 346 8.32 8.49 38.62
CA ALA A 346 8.07 7.92 37.29
C ALA A 346 7.05 6.77 37.40
N PRO A 347 6.18 6.59 36.39
CA PRO A 347 5.19 5.53 36.43
C PRO A 347 5.85 4.14 36.40
N ALA A 348 5.37 3.22 37.23
CA ALA A 348 5.74 1.82 37.15
C ALA A 348 4.89 1.12 36.07
N PRO A 349 5.48 0.32 35.17
CA PRO A 349 4.72 -0.39 34.14
C PRO A 349 3.60 -1.24 34.74
N SER A 350 2.43 -1.19 34.10
CA SER A 350 1.20 -1.90 34.48
C SER A 350 0.55 -2.46 33.23
N ASP A 351 0.15 -3.74 33.25
CA ASP A 351 -0.71 -4.36 32.23
C ASP A 351 -2.18 -3.94 32.38
N GLY A 352 -2.46 -2.90 33.18
CA GLY A 352 -3.75 -2.67 33.79
C GLY A 352 -4.90 -2.50 32.80
N ASN A 353 -6.10 -2.69 33.35
CA ASN A 353 -7.30 -2.96 32.56
C ASN A 353 -8.38 -1.91 32.82
N SER A 354 -8.02 -0.68 33.19
CA SER A 354 -9.00 0.37 33.51
C SER A 354 -9.15 1.38 32.37
N PHE A 355 -10.35 1.91 32.21
CA PHE A 355 -10.59 3.08 31.37
C PHE A 355 -11.43 4.12 32.13
N VAL A 356 -11.30 5.37 31.70
CA VAL A 356 -12.18 6.46 32.14
C VAL A 356 -12.50 7.35 30.95
N ILE A 357 -13.73 7.87 30.95
CA ILE A 357 -14.19 8.93 30.06
C ILE A 357 -14.63 10.08 30.98
N GLN A 358 -13.96 11.21 30.87
CA GLN A 358 -14.30 12.41 31.64
C GLN A 358 -14.95 13.45 30.73
N GLU A 359 -16.05 14.04 31.17
CA GLU A 359 -16.62 15.21 30.53
C GLU A 359 -15.86 16.46 31.02
N HIS A 360 -15.41 17.29 30.08
CA HIS A 360 -14.54 18.41 30.38
C HIS A 360 -15.09 19.71 29.79
N HIS A 361 -15.59 20.58 30.66
CA HIS A 361 -16.11 21.92 30.36
C HIS A 361 -14.98 22.95 30.42
N ALA A 362 -14.03 22.85 29.47
CA ALA A 362 -12.98 23.84 29.28
C ALA A 362 -13.50 25.03 28.45
N ARG A 363 -12.66 25.63 27.58
CA ARG A 363 -13.10 26.66 26.61
C ARG A 363 -14.20 26.14 25.66
N ALA A 364 -14.21 24.84 25.43
CA ALA A 364 -15.25 24.12 24.69
C ALA A 364 -15.46 22.76 25.35
N LEU A 365 -16.70 22.28 25.35
CA LEU A 365 -17.06 20.96 25.84
C LEU A 365 -16.40 19.87 24.98
N HIS A 366 -15.76 18.91 25.64
CA HIS A 366 -15.24 17.69 25.03
C HIS A 366 -15.22 16.56 26.07
N TRP A 367 -14.98 15.34 25.61
CA TRP A 367 -14.82 14.18 26.48
C TRP A 367 -13.39 13.65 26.38
N ASP A 368 -12.70 13.58 27.51
CA ASP A 368 -11.38 12.99 27.62
C ASP A 368 -11.53 11.47 27.76
N PHE A 369 -11.20 10.75 26.70
CA PHE A 369 -11.20 9.30 26.64
C PHE A 369 -9.82 8.77 26.99
N ARG A 370 -9.72 7.92 28.01
CA ARG A 370 -8.44 7.49 28.57
C ARG A 370 -8.42 5.99 28.80
N LEU A 371 -7.33 5.36 28.37
CA LEU A 371 -7.07 3.93 28.54
C LEU A 371 -5.80 3.76 29.38
N GLU A 372 -5.86 2.90 30.40
CA GLU A 372 -4.65 2.47 31.10
C GLU A 372 -3.77 1.64 30.19
N HIS A 373 -2.50 2.01 30.08
CA HIS A 373 -1.47 1.27 29.35
C HIS A 373 -0.07 1.64 29.87
N ASP A 374 0.74 0.64 30.19
CA ASP A 374 2.11 0.79 30.71
C ASP A 374 2.24 1.76 31.90
N GLY A 375 1.30 1.68 32.84
CA GLY A 375 1.38 2.46 34.09
C GLY A 375 0.92 3.91 33.99
N VAL A 376 0.33 4.31 32.85
CA VAL A 376 -0.24 5.65 32.64
C VAL A 376 -1.61 5.56 31.97
N LEU A 377 -2.34 6.68 31.99
CA LEU A 377 -3.56 6.89 31.23
C LEU A 377 -3.24 7.57 29.89
N VAL A 378 -3.22 6.79 28.82
CA VAL A 378 -3.06 7.33 27.46
C VAL A 378 -4.38 7.96 27.05
N SER A 379 -4.32 9.22 26.61
CA SER A 379 -5.47 10.12 26.66
C SER A 379 -5.75 10.80 25.32
N TRP A 380 -7.04 10.85 24.95
CA TRP A 380 -7.54 11.56 23.77
C TRP A 380 -8.71 12.47 24.13
N ALA A 381 -8.72 13.69 23.61
CA ALA A 381 -9.85 14.60 23.68
C ALA A 381 -10.80 14.36 22.50
N LEU A 382 -12.08 14.08 22.77
CA LEU A 382 -13.11 13.79 21.78
C LEU A 382 -14.14 14.93 21.78
N PRO A 383 -14.12 15.86 20.81
CA PRO A 383 -15.07 16.98 20.76
C PRO A 383 -16.54 16.57 20.64
N LYS A 384 -16.80 15.35 20.14
CA LYS A 384 -18.15 14.79 19.95
C LYS A 384 -18.43 13.57 20.84
N GLY A 385 -17.57 13.30 21.82
CA GLY A 385 -17.65 12.10 22.65
C GLY A 385 -17.35 10.82 21.87
N VAL A 386 -17.52 9.67 22.53
CA VAL A 386 -17.41 8.36 21.88
C VAL A 386 -18.59 8.13 20.92
N PRO A 387 -18.39 7.48 19.76
CA PRO A 387 -19.48 7.13 18.87
C PRO A 387 -20.40 6.09 19.51
N THR A 388 -21.71 6.33 19.46
CA THR A 388 -22.76 5.43 19.99
C THR A 388 -23.44 4.60 18.90
N GLU A 389 -23.22 4.94 17.63
CA GLU A 389 -23.80 4.27 16.47
C GLU A 389 -22.69 3.75 15.53
N HIS A 390 -22.91 2.58 14.93
CA HIS A 390 -21.98 2.03 13.94
C HIS A 390 -21.94 2.87 12.66
N GLY A 391 -20.76 2.94 12.02
CA GLY A 391 -20.58 3.65 10.75
C GLY A 391 -20.29 5.16 10.89
N THR A 392 -20.27 5.69 12.11
CA THR A 392 -19.86 7.07 12.40
C THR A 392 -18.48 7.09 13.03
N ASN A 393 -17.59 7.94 12.52
CA ASN A 393 -16.26 8.16 13.08
C ASN A 393 -16.22 9.52 13.77
N HIS A 394 -15.68 9.58 14.98
CA HIS A 394 -15.44 10.84 15.69
C HIS A 394 -13.94 11.15 15.69
N LEU A 395 -13.60 12.44 15.64
CA LEU A 395 -12.23 12.91 15.86
C LEU A 395 -11.84 12.66 17.31
N ALA A 396 -10.65 12.12 17.52
CA ALA A 396 -10.00 11.96 18.81
C ALA A 396 -8.62 12.64 18.72
N VAL A 397 -8.32 13.60 19.59
CA VAL A 397 -7.04 14.32 19.57
C VAL A 397 -6.20 13.84 20.74
N GLN A 398 -5.08 13.17 20.46
CA GLN A 398 -4.18 12.66 21.49
C GLN A 398 -3.57 13.81 22.30
N THR A 399 -3.57 13.64 23.62
CA THR A 399 -3.01 14.56 24.60
C THR A 399 -1.85 13.89 25.32
N GLU A 400 -1.16 14.60 26.21
CA GLU A 400 -0.14 13.96 27.05
C GLU A 400 -0.71 12.81 27.89
N ASP A 401 0.13 11.85 28.24
CA ASP A 401 -0.24 10.78 29.17
C ASP A 401 -0.55 11.36 30.56
N HIS A 402 -1.49 10.76 31.27
CA HIS A 402 -1.90 11.21 32.61
C HIS A 402 -1.54 10.14 33.67
N PRO A 403 -1.31 10.53 34.92
CA PRO A 403 -1.06 9.56 36.00
C PRO A 403 -2.31 8.73 36.28
N LEU A 404 -2.16 7.49 36.76
CA LEU A 404 -3.29 6.59 37.01
C LEU A 404 -4.26 7.15 38.04
N GLU A 405 -3.78 7.89 39.04
CA GLU A 405 -4.62 8.56 40.03
C GLU A 405 -5.59 9.55 39.41
N TYR A 406 -5.24 10.14 38.26
CA TYR A 406 -6.09 11.06 37.50
C TYR A 406 -7.38 10.39 37.02
N GLY A 407 -7.40 9.07 36.88
CA GLY A 407 -8.58 8.31 36.44
C GLY A 407 -9.75 8.39 37.41
N SER A 408 -9.51 8.83 38.65
CA SER A 408 -10.53 9.04 39.68
C SER A 408 -10.83 10.52 39.97
N PHE A 409 -10.18 11.44 39.25
CA PHE A 409 -10.31 12.87 39.49
C PHE A 409 -11.62 13.44 38.94
N GLU A 410 -12.30 14.20 39.78
CA GLU A 410 -13.42 15.09 39.43
C GLU A 410 -13.21 16.41 40.19
N GLY A 411 -13.47 17.55 39.54
CA GLY A 411 -13.29 18.85 40.16
C GLY A 411 -13.13 19.99 39.16
N THR A 412 -12.82 21.18 39.69
CA THR A 412 -12.62 22.37 38.88
C THR A 412 -11.13 22.72 38.80
N ILE A 413 -10.59 22.75 37.59
CA ILE A 413 -9.24 23.24 37.30
C ILE A 413 -9.31 24.78 37.20
N PRO A 414 -8.52 25.55 37.97
CA PRO A 414 -8.64 27.01 38.03
C PRO A 414 -8.50 27.70 36.66
N ALA A 415 -9.24 28.79 36.48
CA ALA A 415 -9.17 29.58 35.26
C ALA A 415 -7.76 30.18 35.08
N GLY A 416 -7.16 29.94 33.90
CA GLY A 416 -5.80 30.39 33.57
C GLY A 416 -4.75 29.28 33.64
N GLU A 417 -5.04 28.17 34.32
CA GLU A 417 -4.23 26.96 34.31
C GLU A 417 -4.45 26.15 33.02
N TYR A 418 -3.48 25.30 32.67
CA TYR A 418 -3.58 24.42 31.50
C TYR A 418 -4.73 23.42 31.70
N GLY A 419 -5.70 23.41 30.78
CA GLY A 419 -6.91 22.59 30.95
C GLY A 419 -7.94 23.20 31.91
N GLY A 420 -7.89 24.50 32.23
CA GLY A 420 -8.88 25.14 33.10
C GLY A 420 -10.34 24.90 32.66
N GLY A 421 -11.17 24.42 33.59
CA GLY A 421 -12.53 23.94 33.33
C GLY A 421 -13.04 23.03 34.43
N GLU A 422 -14.31 22.63 34.33
CA GLU A 422 -14.90 21.59 35.19
C GLU A 422 -14.72 20.21 34.55
N VAL A 423 -14.26 19.24 35.35
CA VAL A 423 -14.03 17.84 34.94
C VAL A 423 -14.92 16.93 35.80
N THR A 424 -15.75 16.13 35.15
CA THR A 424 -16.58 15.10 35.80
C THR A 424 -16.41 13.76 35.10
N ILE A 425 -16.58 12.65 35.81
CA ILE A 425 -16.49 11.31 35.20
C ILE A 425 -17.82 11.00 34.53
N TRP A 426 -17.77 10.86 33.20
CA TRP A 426 -18.91 10.46 32.39
C TRP A 426 -19.10 8.95 32.45
N ASP A 427 -18.04 8.15 32.25
CA ASP A 427 -18.07 6.71 32.49
C ASP A 427 -16.69 6.19 32.88
N ALA A 428 -16.64 5.06 33.55
CA ALA A 428 -15.40 4.39 33.93
C ALA A 428 -15.65 2.91 34.10
N GLY A 429 -14.64 2.08 33.86
CA GLY A 429 -14.82 0.64 33.98
C GLY A 429 -13.55 -0.12 33.62
N THR A 430 -13.74 -1.34 33.13
CA THR A 430 -12.63 -2.18 32.68
C THR A 430 -12.54 -2.21 31.17
N LEU A 431 -11.33 -2.32 30.64
CA LEU A 431 -11.03 -2.56 29.24
C LEU A 431 -10.43 -3.96 29.06
N GLU A 432 -10.78 -4.60 27.96
CA GLU A 432 -10.08 -5.76 27.41
C GLU A 432 -9.31 -5.29 26.19
N LEU A 433 -7.98 -5.24 26.34
CA LEU A 433 -7.10 -4.81 25.25
C LEU A 433 -6.95 -5.94 24.24
N GLU A 434 -7.41 -5.72 23.02
CA GLU A 434 -7.24 -6.68 21.93
C GLU A 434 -5.94 -6.40 21.15
N LYS A 435 -5.63 -5.12 20.98
CA LYS A 435 -4.50 -4.68 20.15
C LYS A 435 -4.05 -3.30 20.56
N TRP A 436 -2.75 -3.16 20.82
CA TRP A 436 -2.11 -1.86 21.00
C TRP A 436 -0.92 -1.75 20.04
N ARG A 437 -0.90 -0.72 19.21
CA ARG A 437 0.23 -0.35 18.38
C ARG A 437 0.49 1.14 18.57
N ASP A 438 1.56 1.46 19.28
CA ASP A 438 1.92 2.83 19.62
C ASP A 438 1.95 3.75 18.40
N GLY A 439 1.27 4.89 18.53
CA GLY A 439 1.19 5.90 17.48
C GLY A 439 0.44 5.45 16.21
N LYS A 440 -0.27 4.31 16.23
CA LYS A 440 -0.91 3.74 15.03
C LYS A 440 -2.37 3.35 15.24
N GLU A 441 -2.63 2.40 16.13
CA GLU A 441 -3.97 1.89 16.37
C GLU A 441 -4.12 1.28 17.76
N VAL A 442 -5.31 1.45 18.34
CA VAL A 442 -5.69 0.81 19.59
C VAL A 442 -7.07 0.19 19.40
N ILE A 443 -7.21 -1.09 19.72
CA ILE A 443 -8.50 -1.79 19.73
C ILE A 443 -8.71 -2.36 21.11
N ALA A 444 -9.78 -1.93 21.76
CA ALA A 444 -10.17 -2.39 23.08
C ALA A 444 -11.69 -2.54 23.18
N THR A 445 -12.11 -3.54 23.94
CA THR A 445 -13.50 -3.70 24.35
C THR A 445 -13.68 -3.10 25.74
N LEU A 446 -14.57 -2.12 25.87
CA LEU A 446 -14.84 -1.42 27.12
C LEU A 446 -16.08 -1.96 27.80
N HIS A 447 -16.00 -2.13 29.11
CA HIS A 447 -17.05 -2.58 30.00
C HIS A 447 -17.37 -1.46 31.00
N GLY A 448 -18.26 -0.56 30.61
CA GLY A 448 -18.68 0.60 31.39
C GLY A 448 -19.60 0.27 32.56
N ARG A 449 -19.82 1.24 33.45
CA ARG A 449 -20.71 1.08 34.63
C ARG A 449 -22.19 1.15 34.28
N GLY A 450 -22.56 1.56 33.06
CA GLY A 450 -23.92 1.45 32.51
C GLY A 450 -24.99 2.29 33.21
N ALA A 451 -24.62 3.36 33.92
CA ALA A 451 -25.54 4.23 34.65
C ALA A 451 -25.95 5.46 33.81
N GLY A 452 -26.61 5.23 32.67
CA GLY A 452 -27.15 6.31 31.82
C GLY A 452 -26.11 7.08 30.99
N THR A 453 -24.88 6.60 30.95
CA THR A 453 -23.78 7.08 30.10
C THR A 453 -23.52 6.01 29.02
N GLY A 454 -23.44 6.43 27.76
CA GLY A 454 -23.73 5.65 26.54
C GLY A 454 -22.93 4.37 26.23
N ILE A 455 -22.23 3.76 27.20
CA ILE A 455 -21.60 2.43 27.10
C ILE A 455 -22.43 1.42 27.89
N ASP A 456 -23.62 1.12 27.38
CA ASP A 456 -24.46 0.04 27.91
C ASP A 456 -23.94 -1.32 27.41
N GLY A 457 -23.27 -2.06 28.29
CA GLY A 457 -22.66 -3.35 28.00
C GLY A 457 -21.32 -3.27 27.24
N PRO A 458 -20.72 -4.40 26.86
CA PRO A 458 -19.42 -4.43 26.19
C PRO A 458 -19.46 -3.68 24.84
N ARG A 459 -18.61 -2.66 24.67
CA ARG A 459 -18.48 -1.90 23.42
C ARG A 459 -17.05 -1.95 22.92
N ARG A 460 -16.90 -2.38 21.67
CA ARG A 460 -15.60 -2.53 21.02
C ARG A 460 -15.26 -1.26 20.24
N TYR A 461 -14.19 -0.59 20.62
CA TYR A 461 -13.72 0.64 19.98
C TYR A 461 -12.38 0.43 19.30
N ALA A 462 -12.22 1.07 18.13
CA ALA A 462 -10.94 1.22 17.47
C ALA A 462 -10.55 2.70 17.42
N LEU A 463 -9.37 3.04 17.91
CA LEU A 463 -8.71 4.31 17.65
C LEU A 463 -7.66 4.11 16.55
N ILE A 464 -7.66 4.98 15.54
CA ILE A 464 -6.77 4.90 14.39
C ILE A 464 -6.09 6.26 14.19
N HIS A 465 -4.76 6.29 14.21
CA HIS A 465 -3.98 7.51 13.97
C HIS A 465 -4.15 7.96 12.51
N THR A 466 -4.29 9.26 12.28
CA THR A 466 -4.60 9.82 10.95
C THR A 466 -3.37 10.17 10.10
N GLY A 467 -2.16 10.01 10.64
CA GLY A 467 -0.88 10.20 9.93
C GLY A 467 -0.50 11.65 9.65
N GLY A 468 -1.10 12.62 10.34
CA GLY A 468 -0.83 14.04 10.14
C GLY A 468 0.55 14.51 10.63
N HIS A 469 0.98 15.70 10.22
CA HIS A 469 2.23 16.34 10.69
C HIS A 469 1.94 17.62 11.49
N GLY A 470 2.85 18.00 12.39
CA GLY A 470 2.70 19.19 13.24
C GLY A 470 1.52 19.03 14.20
N LYS A 471 0.60 20.00 14.27
CA LYS A 471 -0.59 19.88 15.15
C LYS A 471 -1.53 18.72 14.76
N ALA A 472 -1.48 18.27 13.50
CA ALA A 472 -2.31 17.17 13.02
C ALA A 472 -1.73 15.78 13.37
N ASP A 473 -0.49 15.71 13.87
CA ASP A 473 0.11 14.46 14.37
C ASP A 473 -0.60 13.93 15.63
N ALA A 474 -1.30 14.80 16.35
CA ALA A 474 -2.14 14.38 17.47
C ALA A 474 -3.50 13.82 17.02
N ASN A 475 -3.84 13.82 15.73
CA ASN A 475 -5.20 13.47 15.29
C ASN A 475 -5.38 11.96 15.09
N TRP A 476 -6.41 11.43 15.72
CA TRP A 476 -6.91 10.07 15.62
C TRP A 476 -8.39 10.07 15.25
N LEU A 477 -8.90 8.94 14.79
CA LEU A 477 -10.32 8.66 14.64
C LEU A 477 -10.71 7.55 15.59
N ILE A 478 -11.81 7.73 16.32
CA ILE A 478 -12.44 6.67 17.10
C ILE A 478 -13.67 6.12 16.35
N HIS A 479 -13.78 4.80 16.32
CA HIS A 479 -14.83 4.06 15.62
C HIS A 479 -15.44 2.99 16.53
N LEU A 480 -16.77 2.89 16.55
CA LEU A 480 -17.50 1.82 17.24
C LEU A 480 -17.64 0.58 16.33
N MET A 481 -16.94 -0.49 16.68
CA MET A 481 -16.91 -1.75 15.92
C MET A 481 -18.12 -2.64 16.22
N GLU A 482 -18.48 -3.51 15.27
CA GLU A 482 -19.43 -4.61 15.54
C GLU A 482 -18.87 -5.54 16.65
N PRO A 483 -19.73 -6.15 17.49
CA PRO A 483 -19.31 -7.11 18.50
C PRO A 483 -18.54 -8.29 17.88
N ALA A 484 -17.53 -8.81 18.58
CA ALA A 484 -16.67 -9.89 18.07
C ALA A 484 -17.45 -11.18 17.68
N ASP A 485 -18.64 -11.41 18.28
CA ASP A 485 -19.50 -12.58 18.05
C ASP A 485 -20.67 -12.34 17.08
N ALA A 486 -20.67 -11.24 16.32
CA ALA A 486 -21.73 -11.00 15.33
C ALA A 486 -21.67 -12.04 14.19
N PRO A 487 -22.78 -12.76 13.88
CA PRO A 487 -22.78 -13.74 12.80
C PRO A 487 -22.50 -13.02 11.47
N ALA A 488 -21.49 -13.50 10.74
CA ALA A 488 -21.13 -12.97 9.43
C ALA A 488 -22.36 -12.86 8.53
N LYS A 489 -22.70 -11.64 8.09
CA LYS A 489 -23.83 -11.39 7.19
C LYS A 489 -23.65 -12.24 5.93
N ALA A 490 -24.52 -13.23 5.77
CA ALA A 490 -24.53 -14.11 4.62
C ALA A 490 -24.72 -13.28 3.34
N ASN A 491 -23.76 -13.38 2.42
CA ASN A 491 -23.85 -12.84 1.07
C ASN A 491 -25.06 -13.46 0.35
N ALA A 492 -26.19 -12.73 0.31
CA ALA A 492 -27.33 -13.08 -0.52
C ALA A 492 -27.00 -12.84 -2.00
N LYS A 493 -26.26 -13.78 -2.61
CA LYS A 493 -26.28 -13.95 -4.06
C LYS A 493 -27.66 -14.52 -4.43
N ALA A 494 -28.46 -13.70 -5.12
CA ALA A 494 -29.71 -14.10 -5.73
C ALA A 494 -29.51 -15.39 -6.56
N ALA A 495 -30.11 -16.48 -6.10
CA ALA A 495 -30.28 -17.70 -6.88
C ALA A 495 -31.29 -17.43 -8.00
N ARG A 496 -30.90 -17.72 -9.25
CA ARG A 496 -31.82 -17.73 -10.40
C ARG A 496 -32.79 -18.91 -10.26
N PRO A 497 -34.09 -18.75 -10.54
CA PRO A 497 -35.03 -19.86 -10.48
C PRO A 497 -34.84 -20.82 -11.67
N ALA A 498 -34.98 -22.10 -11.36
CA ALA A 498 -34.91 -23.22 -12.29
C ALA A 498 -36.05 -23.16 -13.33
N SER A 499 -35.70 -23.48 -14.57
CA SER A 499 -36.63 -23.55 -15.70
C SER A 499 -37.57 -24.75 -15.56
N LEU A 500 -38.87 -24.49 -15.59
CA LEU A 500 -39.93 -25.49 -15.66
C LEU A 500 -39.99 -26.12 -17.06
N GLU A 501 -39.92 -27.45 -17.08
CA GLU A 501 -40.25 -28.31 -18.21
C GLU A 501 -41.69 -28.10 -18.68
N LYS A 502 -41.89 -27.88 -19.98
CA LYS A 502 -43.19 -28.01 -20.63
C LYS A 502 -43.36 -29.43 -21.14
N ALA A 503 -44.23 -30.19 -20.48
CA ALA A 503 -44.86 -31.37 -21.05
C ALA A 503 -45.79 -30.95 -22.21
N GLY A 504 -45.53 -31.48 -23.40
CA GLY A 504 -46.37 -31.35 -24.58
C GLY A 504 -46.40 -32.68 -25.32
N GLY A 505 -47.33 -33.55 -24.94
CA GLY A 505 -47.54 -34.82 -25.62
C GLY A 505 -48.14 -34.63 -27.01
N ARG A 506 -47.73 -35.49 -27.95
CA ARG A 506 -48.55 -35.91 -29.11
C ARG A 506 -48.03 -37.22 -29.69
N THR A 507 -48.76 -38.28 -29.34
CA THR A 507 -49.30 -39.35 -30.18
C THR A 507 -48.41 -39.98 -31.25
N ARG A 508 -48.04 -41.24 -31.00
CA ARG A 508 -47.49 -42.21 -31.95
C ARG A 508 -48.65 -42.90 -32.68
N VAL A 509 -48.78 -42.72 -33.99
CA VAL A 509 -49.57 -43.60 -34.87
C VAL A 509 -48.60 -44.36 -35.76
N GLY A 510 -48.83 -45.67 -35.84
CA GLY A 510 -47.92 -46.66 -36.37
C GLY A 510 -47.70 -46.63 -37.89
N GLY A 511 -46.67 -47.35 -38.31
CA GLY A 511 -46.36 -47.62 -39.70
C GLY A 511 -45.34 -48.75 -39.80
N ARG A 512 -45.85 -49.95 -40.06
CA ARG A 512 -45.14 -51.22 -40.29
C ARG A 512 -44.55 -51.24 -41.72
N ARG A 513 -43.51 -52.07 -41.92
CA ARG A 513 -43.00 -52.66 -43.20
C ARG A 513 -42.15 -51.69 -44.05
N ARG A 514 -41.03 -52.08 -44.64
CA ARG A 514 -40.46 -53.39 -45.02
C ARG A 514 -38.94 -53.32 -44.91
#